data_AF-A0AAV6GL98-F1
#
_entry.id   AF-A0AAV6GL98-F1
#
_cell.length_a   1.000
_cell.length_b   1.000
_cell.length_c   1.000
_cell.angle_alpha   90.00
_cell.angle_beta   90.00
_cell.angle_gamma   90.00
#
_symmetry.space_group_name_H-M   'P 1'
#
loop_
_entity.id
_entity.type
_entity.pdbx_description
1 polymer ?
#
loop_
_entity_poly.entity_id
_entity_poly.type
_entity_poly.pdbx_seq_one_letter_code
_entity_poly.pdbx_strand_id
1 'polypeptide(L)'
;MPLSECEELYRKLGSDVFKQNVIVGTGKMVWSHAFYDSEIWENILKEKLGLDLMVETARNPDCPKLSAVSTVVNRGTPLKAYVFRNYSMPPGVRSHYRGGCQYKLWQAIRASSAAPGYFQEFGLGGDLHQDGGLLINNPTALAIHECRCLWPKTPLQCVVSLGTGRFETVGKNNATHTSLKTKLTNIISSATDTEEVHTMLDELLPANTYFRFNPHMPEEISLDESRQEKLSLLQAEGLRYLERNEEKLRKAARFLTRDKSPAQRLADWAKLKVDMYDHVPFSRL
;
A
#
# COMPACT_ATOMS: atom_id res chain seq x y z
N MET A 1 -15.74 -1.76 6.23
CA MET A 1 -15.54 -3.22 6.28
C MET A 1 -14.76 -3.54 7.55
N PRO A 2 -15.33 -4.31 8.49
CA PRO A 2 -14.61 -4.83 9.66
C PRO A 2 -13.47 -5.78 9.28
N LEU A 3 -12.48 -5.96 10.15
CA LEU A 3 -11.31 -6.81 9.88
C LEU A 3 -11.67 -8.28 9.64
N SER A 4 -12.69 -8.80 10.33
CA SER A 4 -13.17 -10.18 10.12
C SER A 4 -13.72 -10.38 8.71
N GLU A 5 -14.49 -9.40 8.20
CA GLU A 5 -15.00 -9.42 6.84
C GLU A 5 -13.86 -9.31 5.82
N CYS A 6 -12.80 -8.53 6.11
CA CYS A 6 -11.60 -8.50 5.27
C CYS A 6 -10.91 -9.87 5.19
N GLU A 7 -10.82 -10.61 6.31
CA GLU A 7 -10.20 -11.94 6.35
C GLU A 7 -11.03 -12.95 5.54
N GLU A 8 -12.35 -12.98 5.76
CA GLU A 8 -13.26 -13.83 4.99
C GLU A 8 -13.19 -13.52 3.49
N LEU A 9 -13.18 -12.23 3.14
CA LEU A 9 -13.01 -11.78 1.77
C LEU A 9 -11.68 -12.25 1.20
N TYR A 10 -10.56 -12.14 1.93
CA TYR A 10 -9.25 -12.60 1.48
C TYR A 10 -9.24 -14.12 1.21
N ARG A 11 -9.80 -14.92 2.11
CA ARG A 11 -9.89 -16.39 1.93
C ARG A 11 -10.74 -16.75 0.71
N LYS A 12 -11.88 -16.07 0.53
CA LYS A 12 -12.76 -16.27 -0.62
C LYS A 12 -12.09 -15.84 -1.93
N LEU A 13 -11.45 -14.68 -1.93
CA LEU A 13 -10.68 -14.15 -3.06
C LEU A 13 -9.57 -15.10 -3.49
N GLY A 14 -8.80 -15.64 -2.54
CA GLY A 14 -7.76 -16.62 -2.85
C GLY A 14 -8.33 -17.81 -3.61
N SER A 15 -9.51 -18.29 -3.20
CA SER A 15 -10.17 -19.41 -3.89
C SER A 15 -10.77 -19.06 -5.24
N ASP A 16 -11.26 -17.83 -5.46
CA ASP A 16 -11.99 -17.45 -6.67
C ASP A 16 -11.08 -16.83 -7.74
N VAL A 17 -10.05 -16.10 -7.32
CA VAL A 17 -9.10 -15.41 -8.20
C VAL A 17 -7.94 -16.33 -8.61
N PHE A 18 -7.47 -17.22 -7.71
CA PHE A 18 -6.34 -18.11 -7.99
C PHE A 18 -6.72 -19.54 -8.45
N LYS A 19 -8.01 -19.79 -8.76
CA LYS A 19 -8.43 -21.04 -9.42
C LYS A 19 -7.77 -21.14 -10.80
N GLN A 20 -6.83 -22.07 -10.94
CA GLN A 20 -6.22 -22.41 -12.23
C GLN A 20 -7.29 -22.86 -13.22
N ASN A 21 -7.64 -22.03 -14.20
CA ASN A 21 -8.33 -22.50 -15.39
C ASN A 21 -7.31 -23.22 -16.29
N VAL A 22 -7.02 -24.49 -15.98
CA VAL A 22 -6.02 -25.34 -16.67
C VAL A 22 -6.27 -25.43 -18.19
N ILE A 23 -7.51 -25.23 -18.65
CA ILE A 23 -7.88 -25.30 -20.08
C ILE A 23 -7.73 -23.94 -20.79
N VAL A 24 -7.80 -22.81 -20.06
CA VAL A 24 -7.70 -21.45 -20.64
C VAL A 24 -6.26 -20.91 -20.54
N GLY A 25 -5.47 -21.43 -19.60
CA GLY A 25 -4.09 -21.01 -19.32
C GLY A 25 -3.11 -21.22 -20.46
N THR A 26 -3.32 -22.20 -21.35
CA THR A 26 -2.38 -22.48 -22.46
C THR A 26 -2.63 -21.59 -23.69
N GLY A 27 -3.85 -21.07 -23.88
CA GLY A 27 -4.22 -20.23 -25.02
C GLY A 27 -4.04 -18.72 -24.77
N LYS A 28 -4.39 -18.22 -23.57
CA LYS A 28 -4.27 -16.79 -23.23
C LYS A 28 -2.84 -16.35 -22.89
N MET A 29 -1.96 -17.25 -22.43
CA MET A 29 -0.57 -16.89 -22.11
C MET A 29 0.23 -16.42 -23.34
N VAL A 30 -0.18 -16.86 -24.55
CA VAL A 30 0.42 -16.42 -25.82
C VAL A 30 -0.07 -15.02 -26.26
N TRP A 31 -1.22 -14.55 -25.75
CA TRP A 31 -1.85 -13.29 -26.20
C TRP A 31 -1.96 -12.20 -25.13
N SER A 32 -1.97 -12.51 -23.82
CA SER A 32 -2.26 -11.51 -22.77
C SER A 32 -1.25 -11.42 -21.61
N HIS A 33 -0.12 -12.14 -21.63
CA HIS A 33 0.97 -12.06 -20.63
C HIS A 33 0.56 -12.15 -19.13
N ALA A 34 -0.64 -12.64 -18.80
CA ALA A 34 -1.16 -12.74 -17.43
C ALA A 34 -1.61 -14.17 -17.11
N PHE A 35 -1.37 -14.61 -15.87
CA PHE A 35 -1.70 -15.97 -15.41
C PHE A 35 -3.13 -16.08 -14.84
N TYR A 36 -3.71 -14.98 -14.35
CA TYR A 36 -5.04 -14.95 -13.74
C TYR A 36 -6.01 -14.02 -14.47
N ASP A 37 -7.31 -14.33 -14.35
CA ASP A 37 -8.37 -13.56 -14.97
C ASP A 37 -8.57 -12.22 -14.24
N SER A 38 -8.25 -11.14 -14.94
CA SER A 38 -8.37 -9.79 -14.41
C SER A 38 -9.82 -9.31 -14.31
N GLU A 39 -10.75 -9.88 -15.08
CA GLU A 39 -12.16 -9.48 -15.08
C GLU A 39 -12.87 -9.93 -13.80
N ILE A 40 -12.58 -11.15 -13.33
CA ILE A 40 -13.11 -11.66 -12.05
C ILE A 40 -12.67 -10.74 -10.91
N TRP A 41 -11.38 -10.40 -10.87
CA TRP A 41 -10.84 -9.51 -9.86
C TRP A 41 -11.49 -8.12 -9.91
N GLU A 42 -11.63 -7.54 -11.11
CA GLU A 42 -12.30 -6.24 -11.28
C GLU A 42 -13.77 -6.24 -10.85
N ASN A 43 -14.51 -7.31 -11.14
CA ASN A 43 -15.91 -7.41 -10.77
C ASN A 43 -16.06 -7.47 -9.24
N ILE A 44 -15.22 -8.25 -8.55
CA ILE A 44 -15.23 -8.31 -7.10
C ILE A 44 -14.86 -6.95 -6.49
N LEU A 45 -13.87 -6.26 -7.05
CA LEU A 45 -13.49 -4.92 -6.59
C LEU A 45 -14.63 -3.91 -6.79
N LYS A 46 -15.32 -3.93 -7.93
CA LYS A 46 -16.47 -3.04 -8.20
C LYS A 46 -17.63 -3.32 -7.25
N GLU A 47 -17.92 -4.59 -6.96
CA GLU A 47 -18.97 -4.99 -6.04
C GLU A 47 -18.66 -4.55 -4.60
N LYS A 48 -17.41 -4.77 -4.14
CA LYS A 48 -17.03 -4.54 -2.73
C LYS A 48 -16.64 -3.11 -2.40
N LEU A 49 -16.02 -2.39 -3.33
CA LEU A 49 -15.50 -1.03 -3.11
C LEU A 49 -16.40 0.05 -3.69
N GLY A 50 -17.44 -0.33 -4.44
CA GLY A 50 -18.37 0.59 -5.06
C GLY A 50 -17.76 1.34 -6.26
N LEU A 51 -18.55 2.29 -6.78
CA LEU A 51 -18.23 3.07 -7.97
C LEU A 51 -17.96 4.54 -7.69
N ASP A 52 -17.98 4.94 -6.43
CA ASP A 52 -17.75 6.31 -5.98
C ASP A 52 -16.28 6.72 -6.23
N LEU A 53 -16.08 8.02 -6.40
CA LEU A 53 -14.75 8.58 -6.57
C LEU A 53 -14.01 8.55 -5.22
N MET A 54 -12.70 8.31 -5.28
CA MET A 54 -11.86 8.34 -4.09
C MET A 54 -12.01 9.67 -3.34
N VAL A 55 -12.01 10.81 -4.05
CA VAL A 55 -12.18 12.13 -3.41
C VAL A 55 -13.49 12.26 -2.61
N GLU A 56 -14.54 11.54 -2.98
CA GLU A 56 -15.82 11.57 -2.27
C GLU A 56 -15.73 10.85 -0.92
N THR A 57 -14.90 9.80 -0.82
CA THR A 57 -14.66 9.09 0.45
C THR A 57 -14.08 9.99 1.53
N ALA A 58 -13.30 11.01 1.16
CA ALA A 58 -12.72 11.95 2.10
C ALA A 58 -13.73 12.93 2.73
N ARG A 59 -14.99 12.93 2.27
CA ARG A 59 -16.09 13.68 2.89
C ARG A 59 -16.62 13.00 4.14
N ASN A 60 -16.41 11.69 4.28
CA ASN A 60 -16.78 10.95 5.48
C ASN A 60 -15.74 11.21 6.59
N PRO A 61 -16.13 11.78 7.75
CA PRO A 61 -15.19 12.04 8.84
C PRO A 61 -14.55 10.77 9.42
N ASP A 62 -15.20 9.62 9.27
CA ASP A 62 -14.68 8.32 9.72
C ASP A 62 -13.75 7.67 8.69
N CYS A 63 -13.60 8.27 7.50
CA CYS A 63 -12.69 7.78 6.47
C CYS A 63 -11.34 8.53 6.55
N PRO A 64 -10.23 7.82 6.85
CA PRO A 64 -8.92 8.45 6.89
C PRO A 64 -8.47 8.91 5.49
N LYS A 65 -7.45 9.76 5.45
CA LYS A 65 -6.74 10.03 4.20
C LYS A 65 -6.09 8.74 3.71
N LEU A 66 -6.38 8.37 2.46
CA LEU A 66 -5.99 7.12 1.83
C LEU A 66 -5.20 7.41 0.56
N SER A 67 -4.16 6.61 0.34
CA SER A 67 -3.46 6.56 -0.93
C SER A 67 -3.04 5.13 -1.30
N ALA A 68 -3.11 4.81 -2.59
CA ALA A 68 -2.62 3.56 -3.17
C ALA A 68 -1.56 3.86 -4.25
N VAL A 69 -0.57 2.99 -4.41
CA VAL A 69 0.59 3.23 -5.26
C VAL A 69 0.63 2.20 -6.39
N SER A 70 0.89 2.67 -7.61
CA SER A 70 1.14 1.81 -8.78
C SER A 70 2.39 2.29 -9.50
N THR A 71 2.87 1.49 -10.44
CA THR A 71 3.99 1.85 -11.33
C THR A 71 3.47 2.10 -12.74
N VAL A 72 3.79 3.26 -13.31
CA VAL A 72 3.46 3.58 -14.71
C VAL A 72 4.59 3.10 -15.62
N VAL A 73 4.26 2.24 -16.58
CA VAL A 73 5.25 1.53 -17.42
C VAL A 73 5.32 2.01 -18.87
N ASN A 74 4.33 2.77 -19.35
CA ASN A 74 4.25 3.21 -20.75
C ASN A 74 4.79 4.63 -21.01
N ARG A 75 5.55 5.23 -20.08
CA ARG A 75 6.06 6.62 -20.20
C ARG A 75 7.59 6.73 -20.32
N GLY A 76 8.25 5.66 -20.75
CA GLY A 76 9.70 5.59 -20.88
C GLY A 76 10.42 5.29 -19.56
N THR A 77 11.75 5.25 -19.62
CA THR A 77 12.62 5.01 -18.47
C THR A 77 13.16 6.33 -17.89
N PRO A 78 13.35 6.44 -16.55
CA PRO A 78 12.99 5.45 -15.54
C PRO A 78 11.47 5.34 -15.32
N LEU A 79 11.04 4.16 -14.88
CA LEU A 79 9.66 3.91 -14.46
C LEU A 79 9.27 4.89 -13.33
N LYS A 80 7.98 5.25 -13.25
CA LYS A 80 7.51 6.25 -12.28
C LYS A 80 6.38 5.71 -11.42
N ALA A 81 6.47 5.94 -10.12
CA ALA A 81 5.37 5.69 -9.21
C ALA A 81 4.22 6.68 -9.44
N TYR A 82 2.99 6.18 -9.29
CA TYR A 82 1.76 6.94 -9.41
C TYR A 82 0.89 6.69 -8.19
N VAL A 83 0.44 7.78 -7.56
CA VAL A 83 -0.27 7.77 -6.28
C VAL A 83 -1.73 8.14 -6.49
N PHE A 84 -2.60 7.16 -6.34
CA PHE A 84 -4.04 7.36 -6.24
C PHE A 84 -4.39 7.84 -4.84
N ARG A 85 -5.21 8.89 -4.71
CA ARG A 85 -5.46 9.58 -3.43
C ARG A 85 -6.95 9.81 -3.22
N ASN A 86 -7.42 9.79 -1.97
CA ASN A 86 -8.73 10.37 -1.64
C ASN A 86 -8.68 11.86 -1.28
N TYR A 87 -7.50 12.49 -1.37
CA TYR A 87 -7.30 13.91 -1.05
C TYR A 87 -6.68 14.66 -2.22
N SER A 88 -6.97 15.96 -2.28
CA SER A 88 -6.26 16.92 -3.12
C SER A 88 -5.10 17.55 -2.34
N MET A 89 -4.06 17.95 -3.07
CA MET A 89 -2.97 18.74 -2.49
C MET A 89 -3.44 20.17 -2.22
N PRO A 90 -2.93 20.83 -1.15
CA PRO A 90 -3.18 22.25 -0.93
C PRO A 90 -2.72 23.11 -2.13
N PRO A 91 -3.36 24.27 -2.38
CA PRO A 91 -2.92 25.19 -3.43
C PRO A 91 -1.44 25.55 -3.29
N GLY A 92 -0.70 25.54 -4.40
CA GLY A 92 0.75 25.82 -4.40
C GLY A 92 1.64 24.65 -3.96
N VAL A 93 1.08 23.57 -3.42
CA VAL A 93 1.84 22.37 -3.07
C VAL A 93 1.75 21.36 -4.20
N ARG A 94 2.91 20.82 -4.61
CA ARG A 94 2.99 19.72 -5.57
C ARG A 94 3.74 18.56 -4.92
N SER A 95 3.13 17.38 -4.96
CA SER A 95 3.85 16.16 -4.58
C SER A 95 4.91 15.82 -5.63
N HIS A 96 6.04 15.30 -5.18
CA HIS A 96 7.06 14.68 -6.01
C HIS A 96 6.48 13.54 -6.86
N TYR A 97 5.52 12.79 -6.31
CA TYR A 97 4.89 11.67 -7.00
C TYR A 97 3.68 12.12 -7.81
N ARG A 98 3.66 11.72 -9.09
CA ARG A 98 2.50 11.90 -9.95
C ARG A 98 1.29 11.20 -9.35
N GLY A 99 0.10 11.73 -9.58
CA GLY A 99 -1.11 11.08 -9.12
C GLY A 99 -2.34 11.97 -9.19
N GLY A 100 -3.45 11.46 -8.66
CA GLY A 100 -4.73 12.16 -8.70
C GLY A 100 -5.77 11.55 -7.77
N CYS A 101 -6.89 12.26 -7.60
CA CYS A 101 -7.99 11.88 -6.73
C CYS A 101 -9.33 11.66 -7.44
N GLN A 102 -9.36 11.84 -8.76
CA GLN A 102 -10.52 11.71 -9.63
C GLN A 102 -10.86 10.26 -10.03
N TYR A 103 -10.22 9.27 -9.40
CA TYR A 103 -10.36 7.86 -9.73
C TYR A 103 -11.30 7.17 -8.78
N LYS A 104 -11.90 6.05 -9.21
CA LYS A 104 -12.69 5.18 -8.34
C LYS A 104 -11.77 4.33 -7.48
N LEU A 105 -12.22 3.96 -6.28
CA LEU A 105 -11.39 3.18 -5.36
C LEU A 105 -10.98 1.82 -5.98
N TRP A 106 -11.91 1.14 -6.66
CA TRP A 106 -11.60 -0.13 -7.33
C TRP A 106 -10.53 0.01 -8.42
N GLN A 107 -10.46 1.14 -9.12
CA GLN A 107 -9.45 1.40 -10.16
C GLN A 107 -8.06 1.55 -9.54
N ALA A 108 -7.98 2.27 -8.41
CA ALA A 108 -6.74 2.45 -7.67
C ALA A 108 -6.19 1.12 -7.14
N ILE A 109 -7.06 0.28 -6.57
CA ILE A 109 -6.66 -1.05 -6.08
C ILE A 109 -6.28 -1.98 -7.23
N ARG A 110 -7.06 -2.02 -8.33
CA ARG A 110 -6.75 -2.82 -9.52
C ARG A 110 -5.41 -2.46 -10.16
N ALA A 111 -5.08 -1.17 -10.20
CA ALA A 111 -3.80 -0.66 -10.67
C ALA A 111 -2.65 -1.03 -9.72
N SER A 112 -2.87 -0.86 -8.41
CA SER A 112 -1.89 -1.13 -7.36
C SER A 112 -1.54 -2.61 -7.22
N SER A 113 -2.46 -3.52 -7.54
CA SER A 113 -2.31 -4.98 -7.39
C SER A 113 -1.98 -5.71 -8.70
N ALA A 114 -1.63 -4.98 -9.76
CA ALA A 114 -1.37 -5.54 -11.09
C ALA A 114 0.02 -6.18 -11.17
N ALA A 115 0.28 -7.20 -10.34
CA ALA A 115 1.57 -7.87 -10.22
C ALA A 115 1.98 -8.51 -11.55
N PRO A 116 3.16 -8.15 -12.12
CA PRO A 116 3.55 -8.70 -13.41
C PRO A 116 3.80 -10.20 -13.30
N GLY A 117 3.33 -10.96 -14.29
CA GLY A 117 3.31 -12.42 -14.22
C GLY A 117 2.20 -13.03 -13.37
N TYR A 118 1.32 -12.20 -12.77
CA TYR A 118 0.08 -12.64 -12.12
C TYR A 118 -1.12 -12.04 -12.85
N PHE A 119 -1.23 -10.71 -12.87
CA PHE A 119 -2.34 -9.98 -13.48
C PHE A 119 -1.90 -9.18 -14.70
N GLN A 120 -2.85 -8.90 -15.59
CA GLN A 120 -2.60 -8.02 -16.73
C GLN A 120 -2.42 -6.58 -16.24
N GLU A 121 -1.59 -5.84 -16.96
CA GLU A 121 -1.43 -4.40 -16.78
C GLU A 121 -2.78 -3.69 -16.91
N PHE A 122 -2.98 -2.65 -16.10
CA PHE A 122 -4.23 -1.92 -16.05
C PHE A 122 -4.12 -0.59 -16.79
N GLY A 123 -4.80 -0.49 -17.93
CA GLY A 123 -4.89 0.77 -18.67
C GLY A 123 -5.89 1.72 -18.02
N LEU A 124 -5.45 2.92 -17.65
CA LEU A 124 -6.29 3.94 -17.05
C LEU A 124 -5.98 5.33 -17.64
N GLY A 125 -6.89 5.81 -18.48
CA GLY A 125 -6.66 7.03 -19.26
C GLY A 125 -5.52 6.79 -20.26
N GLY A 126 -4.49 7.64 -20.22
CA GLY A 126 -3.29 7.48 -21.06
C GLY A 126 -2.17 6.65 -20.42
N ASP A 127 -2.38 6.12 -19.22
CA ASP A 127 -1.34 5.46 -18.43
C ASP A 127 -1.58 3.97 -18.32
N LEU A 128 -0.49 3.21 -18.41
CA LEU A 128 -0.49 1.76 -18.22
C LEU A 128 0.14 1.46 -16.87
N HIS A 129 -0.66 0.91 -15.96
CA HIS A 129 -0.30 0.68 -14.58
C HIS A 129 0.05 -0.79 -14.32
N GLN A 130 1.14 -0.98 -13.59
CA GLN A 130 1.53 -2.23 -12.94
C GLN A 130 1.58 -2.06 -11.42
N ASP A 131 1.77 -3.16 -10.72
CA ASP A 131 1.86 -3.20 -9.26
C ASP A 131 2.81 -2.15 -8.67
N GLY A 132 2.39 -1.56 -7.55
CA GLY A 132 3.20 -0.60 -6.81
C GLY A 132 4.48 -1.22 -6.28
N GLY A 133 4.44 -2.51 -5.95
CA GLY A 133 5.58 -3.30 -5.48
C GLY A 133 6.75 -3.32 -6.45
N LEU A 134 6.53 -3.09 -7.76
CA LEU A 134 7.62 -3.03 -8.74
C LEU A 134 8.67 -1.95 -8.43
N LEU A 135 8.24 -0.81 -7.86
CA LEU A 135 9.12 0.31 -7.48
C LEU A 135 9.07 0.64 -5.99
N ILE A 136 7.93 0.45 -5.35
CA ILE A 136 7.65 0.88 -3.98
C ILE A 136 6.89 -0.25 -3.27
N ASN A 137 7.64 -1.26 -2.83
CA ASN A 137 7.10 -2.35 -2.02
C ASN A 137 6.93 -1.95 -0.54
N ASN A 138 7.66 -0.93 -0.07
CA ASN A 138 7.43 -0.29 1.22
C ASN A 138 6.99 1.19 1.02
N PRO A 139 5.68 1.49 1.06
CA PRO A 139 5.19 2.85 0.80
C PRO A 139 5.40 3.82 1.98
N THR A 140 6.11 3.44 3.04
CA THR A 140 6.23 4.27 4.26
C THR A 140 6.90 5.62 3.97
N ALA A 141 8.00 5.65 3.21
CA ALA A 141 8.68 6.89 2.86
C ALA A 141 7.80 7.79 1.97
N LEU A 142 7.07 7.18 1.03
CA LEU A 142 6.10 7.87 0.18
C LEU A 142 4.97 8.47 1.04
N ALA A 143 4.40 7.70 1.96
CA ALA A 143 3.34 8.16 2.84
C ALA A 143 3.81 9.33 3.73
N ILE A 144 5.04 9.28 4.24
CA ILE A 144 5.64 10.40 5.00
C ILE A 144 5.78 11.64 4.13
N HIS A 145 6.25 11.49 2.89
CA HIS A 145 6.34 12.59 1.94
C HIS A 145 4.95 13.21 1.68
N GLU A 146 3.93 12.39 1.44
CA GLU A 146 2.54 12.86 1.24
C GLU A 146 2.00 13.58 2.48
N CYS A 147 2.24 13.06 3.68
CA CYS A 147 1.88 13.71 4.94
C CYS A 147 2.54 15.09 5.08
N ARG A 148 3.79 15.25 4.64
CA ARG A 148 4.49 16.54 4.66
C ARG A 148 3.92 17.53 3.64
N CYS A 149 3.43 17.05 2.51
CA CYS A 149 2.70 17.88 1.55
C CYS A 149 1.34 18.35 2.11
N LEU A 150 0.60 17.45 2.79
CA LEU A 150 -0.71 17.77 3.36
C LEU A 150 -0.63 18.65 4.60
N TRP A 151 0.33 18.38 5.48
CA TRP A 151 0.50 19.08 6.75
C TRP A 151 1.93 19.59 6.91
N PRO A 152 2.30 20.67 6.19
CA PRO A 152 3.60 21.29 6.34
C PRO A 152 3.86 21.67 7.80
N LYS A 153 5.05 21.36 8.29
CA LYS A 153 5.55 21.66 9.66
C LYS A 153 4.83 20.92 10.79
N THR A 154 3.89 20.02 10.51
CA THR A 154 3.29 19.18 11.56
C THR A 154 4.20 17.97 11.82
N PRO A 155 4.65 17.73 13.06
CA PRO A 155 5.45 16.56 13.39
C PRO A 155 4.61 15.28 13.30
N LEU A 156 5.24 14.19 12.87
CA LEU A 156 4.62 12.87 12.91
C LEU A 156 4.59 12.38 14.36
N GLN A 157 3.41 11.97 14.83
CA GLN A 157 3.26 11.40 16.17
C GLN A 157 3.68 9.92 16.20
N CYS A 158 3.19 9.15 15.23
CA CYS A 158 3.40 7.71 15.14
C CYS A 158 3.25 7.27 13.68
N VAL A 159 4.11 6.37 13.25
CA VAL A 159 4.11 5.70 11.94
C VAL A 159 4.18 4.21 12.23
N VAL A 160 3.12 3.50 11.86
CA VAL A 160 3.06 2.04 11.94
C VAL A 160 3.16 1.49 10.53
N SER A 161 4.19 0.69 10.29
CA SER A 161 4.41 0.03 9.00
C SER A 161 4.24 -1.47 9.17
N LEU A 162 3.34 -2.06 8.40
CA LEU A 162 2.99 -3.48 8.46
C LEU A 162 3.55 -4.17 7.22
N GLY A 163 4.37 -5.20 7.43
CA GLY A 163 4.89 -6.07 6.38
C GLY A 163 4.08 -7.36 6.29
N THR A 164 4.10 -8.00 5.13
CA THR A 164 3.41 -9.26 4.85
C THR A 164 4.23 -10.50 5.21
N GLY A 165 5.33 -10.31 5.94
CA GLY A 165 6.27 -11.37 6.31
C GLY A 165 7.57 -11.27 5.52
N ARG A 166 8.66 -11.73 6.14
CA ARG A 166 9.98 -11.86 5.50
C ARG A 166 10.49 -13.29 5.64
N PHE A 167 11.10 -13.81 4.59
CA PHE A 167 11.75 -15.10 4.58
C PHE A 167 13.21 -14.90 4.17
N GLU A 168 14.15 -15.42 4.97
CA GLU A 168 15.57 -15.38 4.64
C GLU A 168 15.98 -16.76 4.12
N THR A 169 16.32 -16.85 2.84
CA THR A 169 16.93 -18.06 2.29
C THR A 169 18.35 -18.18 2.86
N VAL A 170 18.54 -19.06 3.84
CA VAL A 170 19.87 -19.43 4.33
C VAL A 170 20.63 -20.14 3.19
N GLY A 171 21.54 -19.39 2.56
CA GLY A 171 22.48 -19.77 1.50
C GLY A 171 22.38 -21.18 0.90
N LYS A 172 21.76 -21.30 -0.28
CA LYS A 172 22.07 -22.32 -1.29
C LYS A 172 22.01 -21.72 -2.69
N ASN A 173 23.11 -21.10 -3.12
CA ASN A 173 23.35 -20.73 -4.51
C ASN A 173 23.60 -21.97 -5.37
N ASN A 174 22.58 -22.79 -5.65
CA ASN A 174 22.68 -23.94 -6.56
C ASN A 174 21.39 -24.18 -7.35
N ALA A 175 20.96 -23.20 -8.16
CA ALA A 175 19.96 -23.47 -9.20
C ALA A 175 20.30 -22.73 -10.49
N THR A 176 20.62 -23.50 -11.53
CA THR A 176 21.01 -23.05 -12.88
C THR A 176 19.85 -22.56 -13.75
N HIS A 177 18.60 -22.55 -13.26
CA HIS A 177 17.46 -21.93 -13.96
C HIS A 177 16.44 -21.38 -12.97
N THR A 178 16.37 -20.04 -12.85
CA THR A 178 15.27 -19.35 -12.15
C THR A 178 14.25 -18.84 -13.17
N SER A 179 12.97 -19.14 -12.94
CA SER A 179 11.85 -18.68 -13.78
C SER A 179 11.85 -17.15 -13.91
N LEU A 180 11.35 -16.60 -15.02
CA LEU A 180 11.17 -15.14 -15.18
C LEU A 180 10.37 -14.54 -14.02
N LYS A 181 9.43 -15.30 -13.45
CA LYS A 181 8.71 -14.93 -12.22
C LYS A 181 9.67 -14.77 -11.04
N THR A 182 10.52 -15.76 -10.79
CA THR A 182 11.51 -15.73 -9.69
C THR A 182 12.53 -14.62 -9.89
N LYS A 183 12.99 -14.37 -11.12
CA LYS A 183 13.89 -13.24 -11.42
C LYS A 183 13.19 -11.90 -11.18
N LEU A 184 11.94 -11.76 -11.59
CA LEU A 184 11.17 -10.53 -11.36
C LEU A 184 10.89 -10.33 -9.88
N THR A 185 10.41 -11.34 -9.15
CA THR A 185 10.19 -11.28 -7.70
C THR A 185 11.48 -10.92 -6.98
N ASN A 186 12.62 -11.51 -7.36
CA ASN A 186 13.91 -11.19 -6.78
C ASN A 186 14.41 -9.79 -7.13
N ILE A 187 14.19 -9.32 -8.36
CA ILE A 187 14.51 -7.93 -8.75
C ILE A 187 13.62 -6.95 -8.01
N ILE A 188 12.33 -7.25 -7.86
CA ILE A 188 11.38 -6.44 -7.10
C ILE A 188 11.83 -6.38 -5.64
N SER A 189 12.04 -7.52 -4.99
CA SER A 189 12.45 -7.57 -3.58
C SER A 189 13.83 -6.94 -3.35
N SER A 190 14.75 -7.05 -4.31
CA SER A 190 16.09 -6.47 -4.20
C SER A 190 16.14 -4.98 -4.57
N ALA A 191 15.30 -4.50 -5.49
CA ALA A 191 15.27 -3.09 -5.93
C ALA A 191 14.36 -2.22 -5.06
N THR A 192 13.50 -2.85 -4.25
CA THR A 192 12.58 -2.19 -3.34
C THR A 192 12.82 -2.65 -1.91
N ASP A 193 14.10 -2.74 -1.53
CA ASP A 193 14.52 -3.32 -0.25
C ASP A 193 13.76 -2.67 0.91
N THR A 194 12.77 -3.42 1.38
CA THR A 194 11.82 -2.94 2.38
C THR A 194 12.53 -2.65 3.69
N GLU A 195 13.70 -3.27 3.90
CA GLU A 195 14.54 -3.13 5.07
C GLU A 195 15.47 -1.92 4.96
N GLU A 196 15.97 -1.53 3.77
CA GLU A 196 16.72 -0.26 3.61
C GLU A 196 15.86 0.96 3.96
N VAL A 197 14.63 1.01 3.46
CA VAL A 197 13.67 2.07 3.82
C VAL A 197 13.38 2.03 5.32
N HIS A 198 13.28 0.83 5.91
CA HIS A 198 13.09 0.70 7.35
C HIS A 198 14.29 1.26 8.14
N THR A 199 15.53 0.90 7.80
CA THR A 199 16.74 1.38 8.46
C THR A 199 16.86 2.90 8.33
N MET A 200 16.69 3.45 7.13
CA MET A 200 16.73 4.89 6.90
C MET A 200 15.69 5.64 7.76
N LEU A 201 14.46 5.13 7.82
CA LEU A 201 13.39 5.77 8.59
C LEU A 201 13.59 5.62 10.10
N ASP A 202 14.15 4.51 10.56
CA ASP A 202 14.46 4.30 11.98
C ASP A 202 15.56 5.25 12.46
N GLU A 203 16.57 5.53 11.61
CA GLU A 203 17.64 6.47 11.91
C GLU A 203 17.19 7.94 11.84
N LEU A 204 16.37 8.29 10.85
CA LEU A 204 15.99 9.70 10.60
C LEU A 204 14.80 10.18 11.44
N LEU A 205 13.90 9.27 11.85
CA LEU A 205 12.73 9.65 12.63
C LEU A 205 13.05 9.70 14.13
N PRO A 206 12.42 10.60 14.89
CA PRO A 206 12.63 10.65 16.34
C PRO A 206 12.26 9.32 17.00
N ALA A 207 12.97 8.99 18.07
CA ALA A 207 12.69 7.78 18.86
C ALA A 207 11.20 7.66 19.21
N ASN A 208 10.68 6.44 19.11
CA ASN A 208 9.26 6.11 19.37
C ASN A 208 8.25 6.70 18.38
N THR A 209 8.71 7.18 17.22
CA THR A 209 7.81 7.65 16.15
C THR A 209 7.52 6.53 15.15
N TYR A 210 8.44 5.60 14.91
CA TYR A 210 8.31 4.58 13.87
C TYR A 210 8.27 3.18 14.46
N PHE A 211 7.31 2.37 14.01
CA PHE A 211 7.12 0.98 14.42
C PHE A 211 6.88 0.10 13.20
N ARG A 212 7.86 -0.73 12.84
CA ARG A 212 7.74 -1.75 11.78
C ARG A 212 7.36 -3.10 12.38
N PHE A 213 6.30 -3.72 11.89
CA PHE A 213 5.92 -5.09 12.21
C PHE A 213 6.04 -5.93 10.95
N ASN A 214 7.03 -6.81 10.91
CA ASN A 214 7.29 -7.68 9.76
C ASN A 214 7.72 -9.07 10.27
N PRO A 215 6.78 -10.04 10.41
CA PRO A 215 7.09 -11.35 10.98
C PRO A 215 8.07 -12.14 10.12
N HIS A 216 8.97 -12.90 10.76
CA HIS A 216 9.81 -13.86 10.05
C HIS A 216 9.01 -15.14 9.80
N MET A 217 8.96 -15.57 8.54
CA MET A 217 8.24 -16.78 8.13
C MET A 217 9.19 -17.99 8.13
N PRO A 218 8.71 -19.19 8.51
CA PRO A 218 9.54 -20.39 8.54
C PRO A 218 9.81 -20.95 7.13
N GLU A 219 9.01 -20.60 6.15
CA GLU A 219 9.10 -21.07 4.77
C GLU A 219 8.72 -19.96 3.78
N GLU A 220 9.15 -20.13 2.53
CA GLU A 220 8.74 -19.27 1.43
C GLU A 220 7.31 -19.60 1.01
N ILE A 221 6.41 -18.63 1.14
CA ILE A 221 5.00 -18.74 0.75
C ILE A 221 4.79 -17.88 -0.49
N SER A 222 4.30 -18.51 -1.57
CA SER A 222 4.04 -17.82 -2.84
C SER A 222 2.91 -16.80 -2.72
N LEU A 223 2.95 -15.76 -3.55
CA LEU A 223 1.96 -14.68 -3.58
C LEU A 223 0.54 -15.15 -3.94
N ASP A 224 0.44 -16.21 -4.76
CA ASP A 224 -0.81 -16.85 -5.20
C ASP A 224 -1.26 -18.01 -4.29
N GLU A 225 -0.68 -18.15 -3.09
CA GLU A 225 -1.07 -19.21 -2.16
C GLU A 225 -2.50 -18.98 -1.63
N SER A 226 -3.38 -19.95 -1.91
CA SER A 226 -4.78 -19.90 -1.51
C SER A 226 -5.20 -21.06 -0.60
N ARG A 227 -4.29 -22.00 -0.28
CA ARG A 227 -4.62 -23.15 0.56
C ARG A 227 -4.86 -22.72 2.00
N GLN A 228 -6.00 -23.15 2.55
CA GLN A 228 -6.42 -22.81 3.90
C GLN A 228 -5.37 -23.17 4.96
N GLU A 229 -4.64 -24.28 4.79
CA GLU A 229 -3.56 -24.69 5.70
C GLU A 229 -2.43 -23.66 5.77
N LYS A 230 -1.99 -23.13 4.62
CA LYS A 230 -0.93 -22.12 4.53
C LYS A 230 -1.41 -20.76 5.04
N LEU A 231 -2.66 -20.39 4.74
CA LEU A 231 -3.26 -19.17 5.29
C LEU A 231 -3.39 -19.22 6.82
N SER A 232 -3.76 -20.38 7.38
CA SER A 232 -3.78 -20.60 8.83
C SER A 232 -2.38 -20.57 9.44
N LEU A 233 -1.36 -21.07 8.74
CA LEU A 233 0.03 -20.93 9.15
C LEU A 233 0.44 -19.46 9.23
N LEU A 234 0.17 -18.66 8.19
CA LEU A 234 0.46 -17.21 8.18
C LEU A 234 -0.16 -16.50 9.38
N GLN A 235 -1.42 -16.81 9.69
CA GLN A 235 -2.12 -16.25 10.85
C GLN A 235 -1.46 -16.67 12.17
N ALA A 236 -1.13 -17.95 12.32
CA ALA A 236 -0.48 -18.47 13.51
C ALA A 236 0.91 -17.84 13.74
N GLU A 237 1.72 -17.69 12.70
CA GLU A 237 3.02 -17.02 12.81
C GLU A 237 2.88 -15.52 13.12
N GLY A 238 1.89 -14.86 12.52
CA GLY A 238 1.55 -13.47 12.85
C GLY A 238 1.22 -13.30 14.33
N LEU A 239 0.39 -14.18 14.90
CA LEU A 239 0.04 -14.16 16.33
C LEU A 239 1.26 -14.41 17.21
N ARG A 240 2.06 -15.44 16.94
CA ARG A 240 3.30 -15.73 17.70
C ARG A 240 4.29 -14.58 17.64
N TYR A 241 4.41 -13.91 16.49
CA TYR A 241 5.25 -12.74 16.36
C TYR A 241 4.75 -11.60 17.24
N LEU A 242 3.44 -11.34 17.28
CA LEU A 242 2.86 -10.31 18.14
C LEU A 242 3.04 -10.63 19.62
N GLU A 243 2.87 -11.88 20.04
CA GLU A 243 3.12 -12.35 21.42
C GLU A 243 4.57 -12.09 21.83
N ARG A 244 5.53 -12.43 20.97
CA ARG A 244 6.97 -12.18 21.22
C ARG A 244 7.32 -10.69 21.25
N ASN A 245 6.54 -9.85 20.57
CA ASN A 245 6.76 -8.40 20.45
C ASN A 245 5.70 -7.59 21.21
N GLU A 246 5.10 -8.16 22.26
CA GLU A 246 3.98 -7.55 22.96
C GLU A 246 4.31 -6.14 23.49
N GLU A 247 5.53 -5.94 24.03
CA GLU A 247 5.96 -4.64 24.50
C GLU A 247 6.00 -3.58 23.37
N LYS A 248 6.50 -3.96 22.20
CA LYS A 248 6.54 -3.10 21.01
C LYS A 248 5.11 -2.76 20.57
N LEU A 249 4.21 -3.74 20.55
CA LEU A 249 2.80 -3.55 20.21
C LEU A 249 2.11 -2.60 21.19
N ARG A 250 2.26 -2.84 22.50
CA ARG A 250 1.70 -1.98 23.56
C ARG A 250 2.24 -0.56 23.47
N LYS A 251 3.52 -0.38 23.14
CA LYS A 251 4.14 0.93 22.93
C LYS A 251 3.55 1.63 21.71
N ALA A 252 3.49 0.95 20.57
CA ALA A 252 2.88 1.50 19.35
C ALA A 252 1.42 1.91 19.58
N ALA A 253 0.62 1.06 20.23
CA ALA A 253 -0.77 1.35 20.58
C ALA A 253 -0.87 2.60 21.48
N ARG A 254 -0.05 2.71 22.52
CA ARG A 254 -0.02 3.86 23.43
C ARG A 254 0.28 5.17 22.72
N PHE A 255 1.23 5.18 21.78
CA PHE A 255 1.56 6.39 21.01
C PHE A 255 0.52 6.70 19.94
N LEU A 256 -0.11 5.67 19.36
CA LEU A 256 -1.15 5.85 18.34
C LEU A 256 -2.45 6.42 18.94
N THR A 257 -2.85 5.96 20.12
CA THR A 257 -4.08 6.40 20.81
C THR A 257 -3.88 7.63 21.70
N ARG A 258 -2.67 8.20 21.73
CA ARG A 258 -2.38 9.37 22.53
C ARG A 258 -3.16 10.57 22.00
N ASP A 259 -4.03 11.11 22.85
CA ASP A 259 -4.75 12.34 22.57
C ASP A 259 -3.82 13.56 22.52
N LYS A 260 -4.18 14.51 21.65
CA LYS A 260 -3.58 15.84 21.64
C LYS A 260 -3.79 16.52 22.99
N SER A 261 -2.74 17.11 23.54
CA SER A 261 -2.84 17.90 24.77
C SER A 261 -3.73 19.14 24.56
N PRO A 262 -4.31 19.72 25.63
CA PRO A 262 -5.10 20.96 25.50
C PRO A 262 -4.34 22.10 24.83
N ALA A 263 -3.03 22.22 25.13
CA ALA A 263 -2.16 23.20 24.49
C ALA A 263 -1.98 22.95 22.98
N GLN A 264 -1.82 21.68 22.56
CA GLN A 264 -1.76 21.33 21.14
C GLN A 264 -3.08 21.60 20.43
N ARG A 265 -4.22 21.28 21.07
CA ARG A 265 -5.56 21.59 20.53
C ARG A 265 -5.76 23.10 20.33
N LEU A 266 -5.33 23.90 21.31
CA LEU A 266 -5.39 25.36 21.21
C LEU A 266 -4.48 25.91 20.10
N ALA A 267 -3.25 25.39 20.00
CA ALA A 267 -2.31 25.78 18.94
C ALA A 267 -2.84 25.43 17.55
N ASP A 268 -3.41 24.23 17.38
CA ASP A 268 -4.05 23.80 16.13
C ASP A 268 -5.26 24.67 15.78
N TRP A 269 -6.08 25.03 16.78
CA TRP A 269 -7.21 25.92 16.59
C TRP A 269 -6.77 27.33 16.17
N ALA A 270 -5.75 27.88 16.83
CA ALA A 270 -5.20 29.18 16.48
C ALA A 270 -4.62 29.17 15.06
N LYS A 271 -3.87 28.12 14.70
CA LYS A 271 -3.32 27.93 13.34
C LYS A 271 -4.43 27.86 12.30
N LEU A 272 -5.46 27.04 12.54
CA LEU A 272 -6.62 26.92 11.65
C LEU A 272 -7.31 28.28 11.45
N LYS A 273 -7.44 29.09 12.51
CA LYS A 273 -8.02 30.43 12.41
C LYS A 273 -7.15 31.35 11.54
N VAL A 274 -5.85 31.36 11.75
CA VAL A 274 -4.92 32.13 10.90
C VAL A 274 -5.03 31.71 9.43
N ASP A 275 -4.96 30.40 9.15
CA ASP A 275 -5.07 29.87 7.78
C ASP A 275 -6.43 30.22 7.12
N MET A 276 -7.53 30.26 7.89
CA MET A 276 -8.84 30.69 7.39
C MET A 276 -8.90 32.20 7.05
N TYR A 277 -8.23 33.06 7.81
CA TYR A 277 -8.31 34.51 7.64
C TYR A 277 -7.24 35.07 6.68
N ASP A 278 -6.06 34.45 6.58
CA ASP A 278 -5.00 34.86 5.66
C ASP A 278 -5.35 34.59 4.18
N HIS A 279 -6.39 33.80 3.91
CA HIS A 279 -6.93 33.57 2.56
C HIS A 279 -8.16 34.44 2.22
N VAL A 280 -8.60 35.31 3.13
CA VAL A 280 -9.62 36.32 2.82
C VAL A 280 -8.89 37.61 2.46
N PRO A 281 -8.86 38.04 1.19
CA PRO A 281 -8.34 39.35 0.86
C PRO A 281 -9.21 40.40 1.55
N PHE A 282 -8.66 41.04 2.59
CA PHE A 282 -9.14 42.33 3.12
C PHE A 282 -8.85 43.43 2.08
N SER A 283 -9.48 43.33 0.91
CA SER A 283 -9.50 44.36 -0.11
C SER A 283 -10.89 44.43 -0.73
N ARG A 284 -11.88 44.68 0.13
CA ARG A 284 -13.23 45.19 -0.17
C ARG A 284 -14.01 45.36 1.13
N LEU A 285 -13.57 46.29 1.96
CA LEU A 285 -14.40 47.01 2.93
C LEU A 285 -14.12 48.50 2.74
#